data_AF-A0A436QWW4-F1
#
_entry.id   AF-A0A436QWW4-F1
#
_cell.length_a   1.000
_cell.length_b   1.000
_cell.length_c   1.000
_cell.angle_alpha   90.00
_cell.angle_beta   90.00
_cell.angle_gamma   90.00
#
_symmetry.space_group_name_H-M   'P 1'
#
loop_
_entity.id
_entity.type
_entity.pdbx_description
1 polymer ?
#
loop_
_entity_poly.entity_id
_entity_poly.type
_entity_poly.pdbx_seq_one_letter_code
_entity_poly.pdbx_strand_id
1 'polypeptide(L)'
;MKTNLKFAPLAAALGLFAFAGTAFAADVVSEEPPAPAPVAELPVASWAGPYAGISLGYGFSGHADARDAGVNVKTKGFIGGVFGGYQWQQDNFVYGAEADLGYN
;
A
#
# COMPACT_ATOMS: atom_id res chain seq x y z
N MET A 1 -6.50 -30.14 17.92
CA MET A 1 -5.91 -28.96 18.61
C MET A 1 -7.04 -28.19 19.29
N LYS A 2 -6.99 -27.98 20.60
CA LYS A 2 -7.97 -27.16 21.34
C LYS A 2 -7.33 -25.80 21.60
N THR A 3 -7.84 -24.73 21.00
CA THR A 3 -7.31 -23.38 21.22
C THR A 3 -7.88 -22.80 22.50
N ASN A 4 -7.03 -22.48 23.48
CA ASN A 4 -7.43 -21.90 24.75
C ASN A 4 -7.74 -20.40 24.59
N LEU A 5 -9.00 -20.05 24.39
CA LEU A 5 -9.52 -18.68 24.18
C LEU A 5 -9.49 -17.77 25.44
N LYS A 6 -8.81 -18.20 26.52
CA LYS A 6 -8.84 -17.52 27.83
C LYS A 6 -8.28 -16.09 27.81
N PHE A 7 -7.50 -15.74 26.78
CA PHE A 7 -6.89 -14.41 26.62
C PHE A 7 -7.52 -13.56 25.50
N ALA A 8 -8.47 -14.10 24.74
CA ALA A 8 -9.21 -13.36 23.72
C ALA A 8 -9.94 -12.11 24.24
N PRO A 9 -10.60 -12.12 25.42
CA PRO A 9 -11.27 -10.92 25.93
C PRO A 9 -10.28 -9.83 26.36
N LEU A 10 -9.09 -10.20 26.83
CA LEU A 10 -8.05 -9.24 27.21
C LEU A 10 -7.44 -8.56 25.97
N ALA A 11 -7.21 -9.32 24.90
CA ALA A 11 -6.73 -8.78 23.63
C ALA A 11 -7.76 -7.83 22.99
N ALA A 12 -9.05 -8.17 23.05
CA ALA A 12 -10.13 -7.30 22.57
C ALA A 12 -10.23 -6.00 23.38
N ALA A 13 -10.10 -6.07 24.71
CA ALA A 13 -10.12 -4.90 25.59
C ALA A 13 -8.93 -3.96 25.35
N LEU A 14 -7.72 -4.51 25.16
CA LEU A 14 -6.54 -3.72 24.81
C LEU A 14 -6.68 -3.05 23.43
N GLY A 15 -7.26 -3.77 22.45
CA GLY A 15 -7.55 -3.21 21.14
C GLY A 15 -8.52 -2.02 21.21
N LEU A 16 -9.61 -2.14 21.98
CA LEU A 16 -10.58 -1.06 22.17
C LEU A 16 -9.97 0.17 22.85
N PHE A 17 -9.09 -0.03 23.83
CA PHE A 17 -8.36 1.07 24.47
C PHE A 17 -7.40 1.79 23.51
N ALA A 18 -6.75 1.06 22.59
CA ALA A 18 -5.84 1.65 21.62
C ALA A 18 -6.55 2.58 20.60
N PHE A 19 -7.85 2.37 20.37
CA PHE A 19 -8.67 3.22 19.50
C PHE A 19 -9.49 4.29 20.25
N ALA A 20 -9.44 4.31 21.59
CA ALA A 20 -10.09 5.31 22.43
C ALA A 20 -9.23 6.58 22.55
N GLY A 21 -9.00 7.25 21.43
CA GLY A 21 -8.41 8.60 21.44
C GLY A 21 -9.38 9.60 22.08
N THR A 22 -8.86 10.53 22.87
CA THR A 22 -9.62 11.64 23.45
C THR A 22 -10.07 12.59 22.34
N ALA A 23 -11.37 12.75 22.13
CA ALA A 23 -11.92 13.82 21.32
C ALA A 23 -11.82 15.14 22.11
N PHE A 24 -10.86 16.00 21.75
CA PHE A 24 -10.85 17.37 22.23
C PHE A 24 -11.89 18.17 21.43
N ALA A 25 -13.03 18.47 22.04
CA ALA A 25 -13.92 19.49 21.53
C ALA A 25 -13.19 20.85 21.66
N ALA A 26 -12.93 21.51 20.54
CA ALA A 26 -12.49 22.89 20.56
C ALA A 26 -13.66 23.72 21.11
N ASP A 27 -13.49 24.26 22.33
CA ASP A 27 -14.40 25.27 22.86
C ASP A 27 -14.41 26.47 21.90
N VAL A 28 -15.59 27.05 21.69
CA VAL A 28 -15.78 28.13 20.72
C VAL A 28 -15.09 29.38 21.25
N VAL A 29 -14.16 29.94 20.47
CA VAL A 29 -13.47 31.19 20.82
C VAL A 29 -14.44 32.36 20.57
N SER A 30 -14.78 33.12 21.62
CA SER A 30 -15.71 34.27 21.58
C SER A 30 -15.09 35.58 21.05
N GLU A 31 -13.80 35.59 20.74
CA GLU A 31 -13.08 36.72 20.17
C GLU A 31 -12.86 36.46 18.68
N GLU A 32 -13.30 37.38 17.82
CA GLU A 32 -13.04 37.31 16.38
C GLU A 32 -11.52 37.47 16.15
N PRO A 33 -10.82 36.43 15.66
CA PRO A 33 -9.39 36.51 15.45
C PRO A 33 -9.07 37.61 14.43
N PRO A 34 -7.97 38.37 14.61
CA PRO A 34 -7.53 39.31 13.57
C PRO A 34 -7.41 38.57 12.24
N ALA A 35 -7.88 39.22 11.17
CA ALA A 35 -7.94 38.64 9.82
C ALA A 35 -6.67 37.85 9.54
N PRO A 36 -6.77 36.52 9.34
CA PRO A 36 -5.60 35.68 9.12
C PRO A 36 -4.78 36.27 7.98
N ALA A 37 -3.50 36.54 8.23
CA ALA A 37 -2.57 36.87 7.14
C ALA A 37 -2.71 35.78 6.07
N PRO A 38 -2.59 36.11 4.76
CA PRO A 38 -2.71 35.14 3.69
C PRO A 38 -1.78 33.96 4.00
N VAL A 39 -2.37 32.84 4.42
CA VAL A 39 -1.62 31.62 4.64
C VAL A 39 -1.15 31.24 3.26
N ALA A 40 0.16 31.27 3.05
CA ALA A 40 0.73 30.72 1.83
C ALA A 40 0.21 29.28 1.73
N GLU A 41 -0.57 28.99 0.69
CA GLU A 41 -1.03 27.64 0.40
C GLU A 41 0.23 26.79 0.23
N LEU A 42 0.60 26.07 1.29
CA LEU A 42 1.68 25.10 1.23
C LEU A 42 1.28 24.08 0.16
N PRO A 43 2.23 23.55 -0.63
CA PRO A 43 1.92 22.54 -1.62
C PRO A 43 1.17 21.39 -0.93
N VAL A 44 -0.13 21.24 -1.25
CA VAL A 44 -0.92 20.11 -0.76
C VAL A 44 -0.23 18.85 -1.29
N ALA A 45 0.04 17.89 -0.41
CA ALA A 45 0.62 16.62 -0.82
C ALA A 45 -0.29 15.97 -1.87
N SER A 46 0.22 15.87 -3.10
CA SER A 46 -0.50 15.35 -4.25
C SER A 46 0.10 14.02 -4.67
N TRP A 47 -0.77 13.08 -4.99
CA TRP A 47 -0.45 11.80 -5.62
C TRP A 47 -0.23 11.95 -7.13
N ALA A 48 -0.51 13.12 -7.69
CA ALA A 48 -0.35 13.36 -9.12
C ALA A 48 1.12 13.40 -9.52
N GLY A 49 1.46 12.69 -10.58
CA GLY A 49 2.80 12.67 -11.13
C GLY A 49 3.19 11.34 -11.77
N PRO A 50 4.37 11.31 -12.42
CA PRO A 50 4.93 10.09 -12.96
C PRO A 50 5.52 9.23 -11.84
N TYR A 51 5.42 7.91 -12.00
CA TYR A 51 6.14 6.95 -11.16
C TYR A 51 6.63 5.78 -12.01
N ALA A 52 7.70 5.15 -11.55
CA ALA A 52 8.26 3.96 -12.18
C ALA A 52 8.93 3.08 -11.13
N GLY A 53 8.99 1.79 -11.41
CA GLY A 53 9.57 0.79 -10.52
C GLY A 53 10.13 -0.41 -11.28
N ILE A 54 10.87 -1.23 -10.53
CA ILE A 54 11.43 -2.48 -11.03
C ILE A 54 11.10 -3.60 -10.04
N SER A 55 10.94 -4.81 -10.54
CA SER A 55 10.80 -6.03 -9.76
C SER A 55 11.86 -7.03 -10.19
N LEU A 56 12.46 -7.74 -9.23
CA LEU A 56 13.50 -8.73 -9.47
C LEU A 56 13.24 -9.93 -8.56
N GLY A 57 13.47 -11.14 -9.09
CA GLY A 57 13.22 -12.40 -8.42
C GLY A 57 14.06 -13.52 -9.01
N TYR A 58 14.20 -14.61 -8.27
CA TYR A 58 14.91 -15.80 -8.73
C TYR A 58 14.15 -17.06 -8.33
N GLY A 59 13.81 -17.89 -9.31
CA GLY A 59 13.18 -19.18 -9.12
C GLY A 59 14.21 -20.26 -8.80
N PHE A 60 14.18 -20.79 -7.57
CA PHE A 60 15.14 -21.79 -7.11
C PHE A 60 14.77 -23.24 -7.51
N SER A 61 13.51 -23.49 -7.86
CA SER A 61 13.00 -24.83 -8.14
C SER A 61 11.83 -24.78 -9.13
N GLY A 62 11.83 -25.72 -10.06
CA GLY A 62 10.77 -25.91 -11.04
C GLY A 62 11.15 -27.03 -12.01
N HIS A 63 10.16 -27.85 -12.37
CA HIS A 63 10.32 -28.98 -13.27
C HIS A 63 9.16 -28.97 -14.28
N ALA A 64 9.49 -28.96 -15.57
CA ALA A 64 8.55 -29.21 -16.64
C ALA A 64 8.80 -30.63 -17.16
N ASP A 65 7.85 -31.54 -16.90
CA ASP A 65 7.91 -32.93 -17.36
C ASP A 65 7.00 -33.13 -18.57
N ALA A 66 7.58 -33.31 -19.75
CA ALA A 66 6.85 -33.77 -20.94
C ALA A 66 6.89 -35.31 -20.97
N ARG A 67 5.93 -35.93 -20.27
CA ARG A 67 5.87 -37.39 -20.06
C ARG A 67 5.87 -38.19 -21.37
N ASP A 68 5.25 -37.67 -22.41
CA ASP A 68 5.16 -38.33 -23.73
C ASP A 68 6.46 -38.22 -24.55
N ALA A 69 7.34 -37.28 -24.20
CA ALA A 69 8.61 -37.04 -24.90
C ALA A 69 9.85 -37.51 -24.11
N GLY A 70 9.68 -37.96 -22.85
CA GLY A 70 10.79 -38.36 -21.98
C GLY A 70 11.72 -37.21 -21.56
N VAL A 71 11.26 -35.95 -21.69
CA VAL A 71 12.08 -34.76 -21.42
C VAL A 71 11.68 -34.14 -20.07
N ASN A 72 12.66 -33.94 -19.19
CA ASN A 72 12.53 -33.19 -17.94
C ASN A 72 13.41 -31.94 -18.03
N VAL A 73 12.79 -30.75 -17.96
CA VAL A 73 13.48 -29.46 -17.98
C VAL A 73 13.42 -28.82 -16.59
N LYS A 74 14.59 -28.46 -16.05
CA LYS A 74 14.70 -27.66 -14.83
C LYS A 74 14.39 -26.20 -15.15
N THR A 75 13.33 -25.65 -14.59
CA THR A 75 12.89 -24.25 -14.79
C THR A 75 13.34 -23.34 -13.66
N LYS A 76 14.63 -23.40 -13.31
CA LYS A 76 15.25 -22.39 -12.43
C LYS A 76 15.71 -21.20 -13.28
N GLY A 77 15.43 -19.98 -12.84
CA GLY A 77 15.62 -18.82 -13.69
C GLY A 77 15.46 -17.49 -12.96
N PHE A 78 15.95 -16.43 -13.60
CA PHE A 78 15.74 -15.06 -13.16
C PHE A 78 14.38 -14.57 -13.65
N ILE A 79 13.65 -13.90 -12.77
CA ILE A 79 12.36 -13.28 -13.05
C ILE A 79 12.53 -11.79 -12.77
N GLY A 80 12.00 -10.92 -13.61
CA GLY A 80 12.04 -9.50 -13.33
C GLY A 80 11.18 -8.71 -14.29
N GLY A 81 10.89 -7.48 -13.93
CA GLY A 81 10.07 -6.61 -14.74
C GLY A 81 10.25 -5.15 -14.37
N VAL A 82 9.76 -4.29 -15.25
CA VAL A 82 9.69 -2.85 -15.03
C VAL A 82 8.24 -2.44 -15.16
N PHE A 83 7.83 -1.44 -14.39
CA PHE A 83 6.50 -0.86 -14.49
C PHE A 83 6.59 0.64 -14.32
N GLY A 84 5.64 1.36 -14.88
CA GLY A 84 5.57 2.80 -14.72
C GLY A 84 4.24 3.34 -15.20
N GLY A 85 3.91 4.51 -14.68
CA GLY A 85 2.62 5.13 -14.92
C GLY A 85 2.62 6.60 -14.59
N TYR A 86 1.44 7.19 -14.78
CA TYR A 86 1.17 8.56 -14.42
C TYR A 86 -0.19 8.62 -13.71
N GLN A 87 -0.20 9.26 -12.55
CA GLN A 87 -1.41 9.49 -11.77
C GLN A 87 -1.84 10.95 -11.91
N TRP A 88 -3.15 11.16 -12.03
CA TRP A 88 -3.80 12.45 -11.86
C TRP A 88 -4.63 12.42 -10.58
N GLN A 89 -4.69 13.57 -9.91
CA GLN A 89 -5.51 13.75 -8.72
C GLN A 89 -6.45 14.94 -8.93
N GLN A 90 -7.72 14.73 -8.61
CA GLN A 90 -8.74 15.78 -8.56
C GLN A 90 -9.48 15.64 -7.24
N ASP A 91 -9.31 16.63 -6.36
CA ASP A 91 -9.78 16.61 -4.97
C ASP A 91 -9.34 15.32 -4.24
N ASN A 92 -10.32 14.48 -3.89
CA ASN A 92 -10.16 13.23 -3.18
C ASN A 92 -10.09 11.99 -4.11
N PHE A 93 -10.13 12.19 -5.43
CA PHE A 93 -10.06 11.12 -6.40
C PHE A 93 -8.68 11.07 -7.07
N VAL A 94 -8.13 9.86 -7.18
CA VAL A 94 -6.87 9.58 -7.88
C VAL A 94 -7.15 8.54 -8.96
N TYR A 95 -6.72 8.82 -10.18
CA TYR A 95 -6.88 7.93 -11.33
C TYR A 95 -5.66 8.06 -12.24
N GLY A 96 -5.40 7.05 -13.07
CA GLY A 96 -4.22 7.08 -13.91
C GLY A 96 -4.11 5.88 -14.83
N ALA A 97 -2.98 5.83 -15.52
CA ALA A 97 -2.62 4.76 -16.42
C ALA A 97 -1.24 4.21 -16.03
N GLU A 98 -1.15 2.89 -15.99
CA GLU A 98 0.09 2.15 -15.73
C GLU A 98 0.35 1.18 -16.89
N ALA A 99 1.61 0.97 -17.19
CA ALA A 99 2.08 -0.09 -18.07
C ALA A 99 3.19 -0.88 -17.38
N ASP A 100 3.17 -2.20 -17.58
CA ASP A 100 4.15 -3.13 -17.05
C ASP A 100 4.75 -4.00 -18.17
N LEU A 101 6.03 -4.36 -18.00
CA LEU A 101 6.77 -5.26 -18.87
C LEU A 101 7.59 -6.24 -18.02
N GLY A 102 7.28 -7.53 -18.15
CA GLY A 102 7.91 -8.59 -17.36
C GLY A 102 8.65 -9.64 -18.20
N TYR A 103 9.60 -10.31 -17.54
CA TYR A 103 10.37 -11.45 -18.02
C TYR A 103 10.39 -12.55 -16.93
N ASN A 104 10.16 -13.81 -17.31
CA ASN A 104 10.06 -14.95 -16.39
C ASN A 104 10.58 -16.25 -16.99
#